data_AF-A0A3C0FPX7-F1
#
_entry.id   AF-A0A3C0FPX7-F1
#
_cell.length_a   1.000
_cell.length_b   1.000
_cell.length_c   1.000
_cell.angle_alpha   90.00
_cell.angle_beta   90.00
_cell.angle_gamma   90.00
#
_symmetry.space_group_name_H-M   'P 1'
#
loop_
_entity.id
_entity.type
_entity.pdbx_description
1 polymer ?
#
loop_
_entity_poly.entity_id
_entity_poly.type
_entity_poly.pdbx_seq_one_letter_code
_entity_poly.pdbx_strand_id
1 'polypeptide(L)' 'MAELDKFDYRLLELLQENSRLTGNELSAKVGLSSAACLRRVQRLRETGVIERDVAIVSPKVFGKKMMVIVLLTM' A
#
# COMPACT_ATOMS: atom_id res chain seq x y z
N MET A 1 18.23 5.16 6.95
CA MET A 1 17.15 4.30 6.42
C MET A 1 17.79 3.11 5.75
N ALA A 2 17.29 1.90 5.98
CA ALA A 2 17.73 0.73 5.22
C ALA A 2 17.31 0.92 3.76
N GLU A 3 18.24 0.73 2.83
CA GLU A 3 17.98 0.83 1.40
C GLU A 3 16.93 -0.22 0.99
N LEU A 4 15.94 0.21 0.21
CA LEU A 4 14.89 -0.67 -0.29
C LEU A 4 15.43 -1.46 -1.47
N ASP A 5 15.20 -2.77 -1.49
CA ASP A 5 15.57 -3.60 -2.63
C ASP A 5 14.42 -3.75 -3.64
N LYS A 6 14.72 -4.38 -4.78
CA LYS A 6 13.75 -4.62 -5.85
C LYS A 6 12.49 -5.37 -5.40
N PHE A 7 12.59 -6.23 -4.39
CA PHE A 7 11.43 -6.98 -3.87
C PHE A 7 10.57 -6.09 -2.99
N ASP A 8 11.19 -5.21 -2.20
CA ASP A 8 10.45 -4.22 -1.41
C ASP A 8 9.66 -3.28 -2.32
N TYR A 9 10.27 -2.76 -3.40
CA TYR A 9 9.55 -1.95 -4.39
C TYR A 9 8.38 -2.71 -5.01
N ARG A 10 8.59 -3.97 -5.40
CA ARG A 10 7.52 -4.78 -5.97
C ARG A 10 6.39 -5.06 -4.97
N LEU A 11 6.70 -5.27 -3.70
CA LEU A 11 5.70 -5.40 -2.64
C LEU A 11 4.90 -4.10 -2.47
N LEU A 12 5.55 -2.94 -2.49
CA LEU A 12 4.89 -1.64 -2.39
C LEU A 12 3.94 -1.41 -3.56
N GLU A 13 4.35 -1.68 -4.79
CA GLU A 13 3.48 -1.59 -5.98
C GLU A 13 2.19 -2.41 -5.79
N LEU A 14 2.34 -3.67 -5.38
CA LEU A 14 1.22 -4.58 -5.19
C LEU A 14 0.29 -4.16 -4.05
N LEU A 15 0.85 -3.66 -2.94
CA LEU A 15 0.08 -3.24 -1.77
C LEU A 15 -0.60 -1.88 -1.97
N GLN A 16 -0.04 -1.00 -2.79
CA GLN A 16 -0.70 0.25 -3.20
C GLN A 16 -1.94 -0.03 -4.07
N GLU A 17 -1.88 -1.06 -4.92
CA GLU A 17 -3.05 -1.51 -5.68
C GLU A 17 -4.06 -2.25 -4.80
N ASN A 18 -3.58 -3.16 -3.94
CA ASN A 18 -4.42 -3.93 -3.03
C ASN A 18 -3.66 -4.29 -1.75
N SER A 19 -3.91 -3.53 -0.67
CA SER A 19 -3.30 -3.76 0.64
C SER A 19 -3.78 -5.03 1.35
N ARG A 20 -4.82 -5.70 0.82
CA ARG A 20 -5.41 -6.92 1.40
C ARG A 20 -4.79 -8.22 0.89
N LEU A 21 -3.80 -8.14 0.01
CA LEU A 21 -3.12 -9.33 -0.51
C LEU A 21 -2.48 -10.14 0.62
N THR A 22 -2.74 -11.45 0.61
CA THR A 22 -2.17 -12.41 1.55
C THR A 22 -0.70 -12.69 1.24
N GLY A 23 0.03 -13.24 2.21
CA GLY A 23 1.42 -13.64 2.01
C GLY A 23 1.61 -14.62 0.85
N ASN A 24 0.63 -15.51 0.62
CA ASN A 24 0.67 -16.47 -0.50
C ASN A 24 0.47 -15.78 -1.85
N GLU A 25 -0.44 -14.81 -1.95
CA GLU A 25 -0.66 -14.04 -3.17
C GLU A 25 0.54 -13.15 -3.50
N LEU A 26 1.14 -12.52 -2.47
CA LEU A 26 2.38 -11.75 -2.62
C LEU A 26 3.53 -12.66 -3.07
N SER A 27 3.68 -13.84 -2.44
CA SER A 27 4.69 -14.83 -2.80
C SER A 27 4.60 -15.21 -4.27
N ALA A 28 3.40 -15.53 -4.77
CA ALA A 28 3.17 -15.90 -6.15
C ALA A 28 3.55 -14.79 -7.15
N LYS A 29 3.39 -13.52 -6.77
CA LYS A 29 3.66 -12.35 -7.65
C LYS A 29 5.09 -11.83 -7.56
N VAL A 30 5.77 -12.04 -6.43
CA VAL A 30 7.09 -11.47 -6.13
C VAL A 30 8.22 -12.50 -6.24
N GLY A 31 7.93 -13.80 -6.17
CA GLY A 31 8.92 -14.87 -6.27
C GLY A 31 9.71 -15.11 -4.97
N LEU A 32 9.20 -14.64 -3.83
CA LEU A 32 9.71 -14.95 -2.49
C LEU A 32 8.78 -15.95 -1.80
N SER A 33 9.23 -16.55 -0.70
CA SER A 33 8.32 -17.35 0.15
C SER A 33 7.32 -16.44 0.87
N SER A 34 6.13 -16.99 1.17
CA SER A 34 5.05 -16.27 1.89
C SER A 34 5.54 -15.64 3.20
N ALA A 35 6.32 -16.39 3.99
CA ALA A 35 6.90 -15.88 5.24
C ALA A 35 7.91 -14.74 5.01
N ALA A 36 8.69 -14.77 3.93
CA ALA A 36 9.62 -13.69 3.60
C ALA A 36 8.88 -12.42 3.15
N CYS A 37 7.82 -12.54 2.35
CA CYS A 37 6.94 -11.42 2.00
C CYS A 37 6.36 -10.77 3.26
N LEU A 38 5.74 -11.56 4.15
CA LEU A 38 5.11 -11.02 5.37
C LEU A 38 6.10 -10.29 6.27
N ARG A 39 7.29 -10.85 6.50
CA ARG A 39 8.34 -10.17 7.30
C ARG A 39 8.78 -8.85 6.69
N ARG A 40 8.94 -8.80 5.36
CA ARG A 40 9.32 -7.57 4.66
C ARG A 40 8.23 -6.51 4.78
N VAL A 41 6.97 -6.87 4.54
CA VAL A 41 5.85 -5.93 4.68
C VAL A 41 5.74 -5.42 6.12
N GLN A 42 5.91 -6.28 7.12
CA GLN A 42 5.94 -5.89 8.52
C GLN A 42 7.05 -4.86 8.78
N ARG A 43 8.28 -5.12 8.32
CA ARG A 43 9.40 -4.18 8.41
C ARG A 43 9.08 -2.84 7.72
N LEU A 44 8.46 -2.86 6.54
CA LEU A 44 8.11 -1.64 5.80
C LEU A 44 7.11 -0.77 6.59
N ARG A 45 6.17 -1.37 7.33
CA ARG A 45 5.27 -0.65 8.24
C ARG A 45 6.00 -0.10 9.46
N GLU A 46 6.79 -0.94 10.14
CA GLU A 46 7.54 -0.56 11.35
C GLU A 46 8.54 0.57 11.11
N THR A 47 9.13 0.60 9.91
CA THR A 47 10.10 1.63 9.50
C THR A 47 9.44 2.88 8.92
N GLY A 48 8.12 2.93 8.84
CA GLY A 48 7.36 4.07 8.32
C GLY A 48 7.41 4.22 6.79
N VAL A 49 7.96 3.25 6.05
CA VAL A 49 7.90 3.22 4.58
C VAL A 49 6.47 3.02 4.10
N ILE A 50 5.71 2.17 4.80
CA ILE A 50 4.25 2.13 4.72
C ILE A 50 3.71 2.91 5.91
N GLU A 51 3.28 4.14 5.66
CA GLU A 51 2.78 5.02 6.72
C GLU A 51 1.42 4.55 7.29
N ARG A 52 0.53 4.05 6.43
CA ARG A 52 -0.83 3.60 6.80
C ARG A 52 -1.48 2.77 5.72
N ASP A 53 -2.36 1.85 6.13
CA ASP A 53 -3.29 1.14 5.26
C ASP A 53 -4.68 1.80 5.38
N VAL A 54 -5.23 2.29 4.26
CA VAL A 54 -6.51 3.04 4.26
C VAL A 54 -7.56 2.36 3.37
N ALA A 55 -8.81 2.36 3.83
CA ALA A 55 -9.95 1.98 3.02
C ALA A 55 -10.43 3.20 2.22
N ILE A 56 -10.54 3.06 0.89
CA ILE A 56 -11.15 4.07 0.03
C ILE A 56 -12.66 3.87 0.06
N VAL A 57 -13.38 4.77 0.73
CA VAL A 57 -14.83 4.69 0.87
C VAL A 57 -15.50 5.46 -0.27
N SER A 58 -16.45 4.81 -0.94
CA SER A 58 -17.24 5.43 -2.00
C SER A 58 -17.93 6.70 -1.50
N PRO A 59 -17.77 7.86 -2.18
CA PRO A 59 -18.45 9.10 -1.79
C PRO A 59 -19.98 8.97 -1.73
N LYS A 60 -20.57 8.03 -2.51
CA LYS A 60 -22.02 7.81 -2.61
C LYS A 60 -22.69 7.47 -1.28
N VAL A 61 -21.96 6.85 -0.34
CA VAL A 61 -22.52 6.45 0.95
C VAL A 61 -22.74 7.62 1.90
N PHE A 62 -22.17 8.79 1.59
CA PHE A 62 -22.21 9.96 2.47
C PHE A 62 -23.25 11.02 2.04
N GLY A 63 -24.19 10.68 1.15
CA GLY A 63 -25.23 11.59 0.66
C GLY A 63 -24.74 12.58 -0.41
N LYS A 64 -25.50 13.67 -0.65
CA LYS A 64 -25.11 14.73 -1.60
C LYS A 64 -23.98 15.58 -1.02
N LYS A 65 -22.73 15.19 -1.27
CA LYS A 65 -21.55 15.99 -0.93
C LYS A 65 -21.03 16.70 -2.18
N MET A 66 -20.84 18.00 -2.08
CA MET A 66 -20.16 18.81 -3.09
C MET A 66 -18.65 18.58 -2.94
N MET A 67 -17.99 18.17 -4.02
CA MET A 67 -16.53 18.10 -4.10
C MET A 67 -16.05 19.36 -4.82
N VAL A 68 -15.17 20.13 -4.18
CA VAL A 68 -14.58 21.34 -4.76
C VAL A 68 -13.07 21.13 -4.87
N ILE A 69 -12.52 21.34 -6.06
CA ILE A 69 -11.08 21.40 -6.29
C ILE A 69 -10.74 22.87 -6.48
N VAL A 70 -9.90 23.43 -5.61
CA VAL A 70 -9.43 24.81 -5.71
C VAL A 70 -7.99 24.80 -6.19
N LEU A 71 -7.74 25.42 -7.34
CA LEU A 71 -6.39 25.69 -7.83
C LEU A 71 -5.98 27.08 -7.34
N LEU A 72 -4.92 27.16 -6.55
CA LEU A 72 -4.32 28.43 -6.13
C LEU A 72 -3.14 28.75 -7.04
N THR A 73 -3.04 30.00 -7.47
CA THR A 73 -1.84 30.56 -8.10
C THR A 73 -1.22 31.58 -7.16
N MET A 74 0.11 31.64 -7.14
CA MET A 74 0.87 32.70 -6.47
C MET A 74 0.89 33.96 -7.33
#